data_AF-F6GC39-F1
#
_entry.id   AF-F6GC39-F1
#
_cell.length_a   1.000
_cell.length_b   1.000
_cell.length_c   1.000
_cell.angle_alpha   90.00
_cell.angle_beta   90.00
_cell.angle_gamma   90.00
#
_symmetry.space_group_name_H-M   'P 1'
#
loop_
_entity.id
_entity.type
_entity.pdbx_description
1 polymer ?
#
loop_
_entity_poly.entity_id
_entity_poly.type
_entity_poly.pdbx_seq_one_letter_code
_entity_poly.pdbx_strand_id
1 'polypeptide(L)'
;MENTFQVIIVFLVIATFVFFLWVLPIWLGLKWAKIKNVSKLWMLFGFHPVAGWITFLIIRYGIDPKKQCEQCKEHIKLEARICRYCGNQISEQDLKLAITAYQNRKN
;
A
#
# COMPACT_ATOMS: atom_id res chain seq x y z
N MET A 1 14.07 -20.27 -39.15
CA MET A 1 13.02 -19.33 -38.70
C MET A 1 12.30 -19.85 -37.46
N GLU A 2 11.93 -21.14 -37.41
CA GLU A 2 11.21 -21.75 -36.29
C GLU A 2 11.88 -21.57 -34.91
N ASN A 3 13.19 -21.77 -34.81
CA ASN A 3 13.94 -21.60 -33.57
C ASN A 3 13.92 -20.15 -33.04
N THR A 4 13.95 -19.16 -33.94
CA THR A 4 13.90 -17.74 -33.55
C THR A 4 12.53 -17.37 -32.99
N PHE A 5 11.45 -17.84 -33.62
CA PHE A 5 10.09 -17.63 -33.13
C PHE A 5 9.86 -18.28 -31.77
N GLN A 6 10.32 -19.52 -31.57
CA GLN A 6 10.23 -20.20 -30.28
C GLN A 6 10.96 -19.44 -29.17
N VAL A 7 12.18 -18.96 -29.43
CA VAL A 7 12.97 -18.18 -28.46
C VAL A 7 12.25 -16.88 -28.06
N ILE A 8 11.66 -16.17 -29.04
CA ILE A 8 10.89 -14.95 -28.77
C ILE A 8 9.67 -15.25 -27.89
N ILE A 9 8.93 -16.33 -28.19
CA ILE A 9 7.75 -16.73 -27.40
C ILE A 9 8.15 -17.05 -25.97
N VAL A 10 9.19 -17.87 -25.76
CA VAL A 10 9.67 -18.22 -24.43
C VAL A 10 10.09 -16.97 -23.64
N PHE A 11 10.79 -16.05 -24.28
CA PHE A 11 11.19 -14.79 -23.66
C PHE A 11 9.97 -13.96 -23.23
N LEU A 12 8.96 -13.81 -24.09
CA LEU A 12 7.73 -13.09 -23.78
C LEU A 12 6.96 -13.73 -22.63
N VAL A 13 6.89 -15.06 -22.57
CA VAL A 13 6.25 -15.80 -21.47
C VAL A 13 6.97 -15.52 -20.15
N ILE A 14 8.29 -15.62 -20.12
CA ILE A 14 9.08 -15.37 -18.90
C ILE A 14 8.94 -13.91 -18.46
N ALA A 15 9.05 -12.95 -19.38
CA ALA A 15 8.90 -11.53 -19.08
C ALA A 15 7.52 -11.22 -18.49
N THR A 16 6.48 -11.81 -19.07
CA THR A 16 5.11 -11.69 -18.56
C THR A 16 4.99 -12.26 -17.15
N PHE A 17 5.56 -13.45 -16.92
CA PHE A 17 5.53 -14.09 -15.60
C PHE A 17 6.24 -13.25 -14.53
N VAL A 18 7.42 -12.71 -14.84
CA VAL A 18 8.16 -11.81 -13.94
C VAL A 18 7.36 -10.53 -13.66
N PHE A 19 6.73 -9.95 -14.68
CA PHE A 19 5.91 -8.76 -14.51
C PHE A 19 4.74 -9.00 -13.55
N PHE A 20 4.00 -10.08 -13.72
CA PHE A 20 2.86 -10.40 -12.85
C PHE A 20 3.27 -10.83 -11.44
N LEU A 21 4.42 -11.49 -11.27
CA LEU A 21 4.85 -11.98 -9.96
C LEU A 21 5.62 -10.95 -9.12
N TRP A 22 6.34 -10.01 -9.73
CA TRP A 22 7.11 -9.00 -9.00
C TRP A 22 6.58 -7.59 -9.23
N VAL A 23 6.51 -7.15 -10.49
CA VAL A 23 6.28 -5.73 -10.80
C VAL A 23 4.87 -5.29 -10.38
N LEU A 24 3.86 -6.06 -10.79
CA LEU A 24 2.47 -5.73 -10.52
C LEU A 24 2.11 -5.66 -9.02
N PRO A 25 2.40 -6.69 -8.19
CA PRO A 25 2.06 -6.64 -6.77
C PRO A 25 2.81 -5.55 -6.01
N ILE A 26 4.09 -5.29 -6.34
CA ILE A 26 4.86 -4.20 -5.70
C ILE A 26 4.23 -2.85 -6.02
N TRP A 27 3.87 -2.61 -7.29
CA TRP A 27 3.26 -1.35 -7.70
C TRP A 27 1.90 -1.13 -7.02
N LEU A 28 1.06 -2.17 -6.98
CA LEU A 28 -0.23 -2.14 -6.28
C LEU A 28 -0.06 -1.92 -4.77
N GLY A 29 0.91 -2.60 -4.15
CA GLY A 29 1.25 -2.45 -2.75
C GLY A 29 1.72 -1.03 -2.40
N LEU A 30 2.59 -0.43 -3.22
CA LEU A 30 3.04 0.96 -3.07
C LEU A 30 1.89 1.96 -3.17
N LYS A 31 0.99 1.76 -4.16
CA LYS A 31 -0.19 2.61 -4.33
C LYS A 31 -1.05 2.58 -3.06
N TRP A 32 -1.36 1.39 -2.55
CA TRP A 32 -2.17 1.24 -1.35
C TRP A 32 -1.48 1.70 -0.06
N ALA A 33 -0.16 1.53 0.04
CA ALA A 33 0.61 2.05 1.17
C ALA A 33 0.50 3.57 1.28
N LYS A 34 0.57 4.27 0.14
CA LYS A 34 0.37 5.74 0.07
C LYS A 34 -1.06 6.13 0.44
N ILE A 35 -2.07 5.40 -0.04
CA ILE A 35 -3.49 5.65 0.25
C ILE A 35 -3.76 5.54 1.76
N LYS A 36 -3.28 4.46 2.40
CA LYS A 36 -3.51 4.19 3.82
C LYS A 36 -2.52 4.88 4.76
N ASN A 37 -1.55 5.60 4.21
CA ASN A 37 -0.52 6.30 4.98
C ASN A 37 0.31 5.36 5.87
N VAL A 38 0.77 4.25 5.29
CA VAL A 38 1.63 3.27 5.96
C VAL A 38 3.01 3.22 5.31
N SER A 39 3.99 2.70 6.05
CA SER A 39 5.39 2.67 5.58
C SER A 39 5.54 1.92 4.26
N LYS A 40 6.38 2.44 3.36
CA LYS A 40 6.75 1.78 2.10
C LYS A 40 7.65 0.56 2.32
N LEU A 41 8.25 0.43 3.51
CA LEU A 41 9.15 -0.68 3.87
C LEU A 41 8.50 -2.05 3.73
N TRP A 42 7.16 -2.11 3.81
CA TRP A 42 6.38 -3.32 3.55
C TRP A 42 6.66 -3.94 2.18
N MET A 43 7.11 -3.14 1.20
CA MET A 43 7.42 -3.66 -0.14
C MET A 43 8.70 -4.49 -0.20
N LEU A 44 9.53 -4.51 0.86
CA LEU A 44 10.67 -5.42 0.93
C LEU A 44 10.23 -6.89 0.86
N PHE A 45 9.05 -7.21 1.39
CA PHE A 45 8.43 -8.53 1.23
C PHE A 45 8.11 -8.87 -0.23
N GLY A 46 8.02 -7.87 -1.10
CA GLY A 46 7.86 -8.04 -2.54
C GLY A 46 9.08 -8.64 -3.26
N PHE A 47 10.21 -8.83 -2.57
CA PHE A 47 11.34 -9.58 -3.12
C PHE A 47 10.96 -11.03 -3.45
N HIS A 48 10.07 -11.64 -2.66
CA HIS A 48 9.58 -12.99 -2.91
C HIS A 48 8.25 -12.93 -3.69
N PRO A 49 8.10 -13.71 -4.79
CA PRO A 49 6.99 -13.55 -5.75
C PRO A 49 5.60 -13.71 -5.12
N VAL A 50 5.45 -14.65 -4.19
CA VAL A 50 4.18 -14.85 -3.46
C VAL A 50 3.98 -13.79 -2.37
N ALA A 51 5.06 -13.37 -1.72
CA ALA A 51 4.97 -12.46 -0.59
C ALA A 51 4.57 -11.05 -1.04
N GLY A 52 4.95 -10.61 -2.24
CA GLY A 52 4.45 -9.36 -2.83
C GLY A 52 2.92 -9.29 -2.89
N TRP A 53 2.29 -10.36 -3.37
CA TRP A 53 0.82 -10.46 -3.42
C TRP A 53 0.20 -10.48 -2.02
N ILE A 54 0.76 -11.26 -1.10
CA ILE A 54 0.31 -11.30 0.30
C ILE A 54 0.39 -9.90 0.92
N THR A 55 1.52 -9.21 0.77
CA THR A 55 1.71 -7.85 1.26
C THR A 55 0.69 -6.89 0.67
N PHE A 56 0.46 -6.93 -0.64
CA PHE A 56 -0.59 -6.13 -1.29
C PHE A 56 -1.97 -6.38 -0.64
N LEU A 57 -2.35 -7.65 -0.45
CA LEU A 57 -3.63 -8.02 0.15
C LEU A 57 -3.73 -7.57 1.62
N ILE A 58 -2.68 -7.73 2.42
CA ILE A 58 -2.63 -7.26 3.80
C ILE A 58 -2.79 -5.74 3.86
N ILE A 59 -2.05 -4.99 3.05
CA ILE A 59 -2.17 -3.53 3.04
C ILE A 59 -3.56 -3.12 2.56
N ARG A 60 -4.11 -3.79 1.53
CA ARG A 60 -5.42 -3.44 0.98
C ARG A 60 -6.58 -3.76 1.92
N TYR A 61 -6.56 -4.89 2.60
CA TYR A 61 -7.70 -5.40 3.36
C TYR A 61 -7.46 -5.54 4.87
N GLY A 62 -6.24 -5.82 5.30
CA GLY A 62 -5.93 -6.12 6.71
C GLY A 62 -5.50 -4.92 7.56
N ILE A 63 -5.03 -3.83 6.95
CA ILE A 63 -4.52 -2.65 7.69
C ILE A 63 -5.50 -1.48 7.63
N ASP A 64 -5.84 -0.89 8.77
CA ASP A 64 -6.64 0.34 8.83
C ASP A 64 -5.86 1.57 8.32
N PRO A 65 -6.50 2.53 7.64
CA PRO A 65 -5.87 3.78 7.27
C PRO A 65 -5.46 4.59 8.51
N LYS A 66 -4.37 5.36 8.38
CA LYS A 66 -3.81 6.14 9.49
C LYS A 66 -3.81 7.65 9.21
N LYS A 67 -3.95 8.42 10.29
CA LYS A 67 -3.70 9.87 10.35
C LYS A 67 -2.60 10.17 11.36
N GLN A 68 -2.01 11.36 11.26
CA GLN A 68 -0.97 11.82 12.18
C GLN A 68 -1.60 12.71 13.26
N CYS A 69 -1.22 12.51 14.53
CA CYS A 69 -1.64 13.40 15.62
C CYS A 69 -0.95 14.76 15.49
N GLU A 70 -1.67 15.86 15.64
CA GLU A 70 -1.10 17.20 15.49
C GLU A 70 -0.14 17.58 16.64
N GLN A 71 -0.44 17.09 17.84
CA GLN A 71 0.33 17.37 19.06
C GLN A 71 1.62 16.55 19.13
N CYS A 72 1.51 15.22 19.09
CA CYS A 72 2.66 14.32 19.30
C CYS A 72 3.25 13.72 18.02
N LYS A 73 2.69 14.05 16.85
CA LYS A 73 3.16 13.59 15.52
C LYS A 73 3.15 12.09 15.28
N GLU A 74 2.55 11.31 16.18
CA GLU A 74 2.46 9.86 16.06
C GLU A 74 1.32 9.42 15.12
N HIS A 75 1.45 8.24 14.51
CA HIS A 75 0.45 7.67 13.61
C HIS A 75 -0.63 6.89 14.37
N ILE A 76 -1.88 7.33 14.23
CA ILE A 76 -3.07 6.75 14.86
C ILE A 76 -4.10 6.33 13.81
N LYS A 77 -5.11 5.55 14.22
CA LYS A 77 -6.22 5.18 13.32
C LYS A 77 -6.94 6.41 12.79
N LEU A 78 -7.41 6.35 11.55
CA LEU A 78 -8.08 7.47 10.88
C LEU A 78 -9.30 7.97 11.68
N GLU A 79 -10.10 7.03 12.19
CA GLU A 79 -11.34 7.27 12.95
C GLU A 79 -11.13 7.59 14.44
N ALA A 80 -9.89 7.55 14.94
CA ALA A 80 -9.64 7.81 16.36
C ALA A 80 -10.01 9.25 16.75
N ARG A 81 -10.82 9.40 17.80
CA ARG A 81 -11.19 10.71 18.40
C ARG A 81 -10.22 11.15 19.50
N ILE A 82 -9.50 10.21 20.09
CA ILE A 82 -8.52 10.48 21.16
C ILE A 82 -7.20 9.80 20.75
N CYS A 83 -6.10 10.54 20.85
CA CYS A 83 -4.78 9.99 20.59
C CYS A 83 -4.37 9.00 21.70
N ARG A 84 -4.09 7.75 21.34
CA ARG A 84 -3.64 6.72 22.29
C ARG A 84 -2.29 6.99 22.95
N TYR A 85 -1.50 7.93 22.42
CA TYR A 85 -0.14 8.20 22.87
C TYR A 85 -0.04 9.42 23.80
N CYS A 86 -0.70 10.52 23.43
CA CYS A 86 -0.64 11.77 24.21
C CYS A 86 -1.99 12.18 24.84
N GLY A 87 -3.07 11.44 24.60
CA GLY A 87 -4.41 11.76 25.12
C GLY A 87 -5.11 12.95 24.44
N ASN A 88 -4.49 13.58 23.44
CA ASN A 88 -5.10 14.71 22.74
C ASN A 88 -6.45 14.34 22.12
N GLN A 89 -7.46 15.19 22.33
CA GLN A 89 -8.76 15.07 21.68
C GLN A 89 -8.70 15.68 20.30
N ILE A 90 -9.20 14.95 19.31
CA ILE A 90 -9.22 15.37 17.92
C ILE A 90 -10.58 15.99 17.64
N SER A 91 -10.57 17.22 17.14
CA SER A 91 -11.80 17.92 16.83
C SER A 91 -12.57 17.21 15.70
N GLU A 92 -13.88 17.41 15.66
CA GLU A 92 -14.71 16.93 14.56
C GLU A 92 -14.26 17.49 13.20
N GLN A 93 -13.74 18.72 13.19
CA GLN A 93 -13.24 19.35 11.97
C GLN A 93 -11.98 18.62 11.46
N ASP A 94 -11.01 18.36 12.33
CA ASP A 94 -9.77 17.65 11.97
C ASP A 94 -10.03 16.20 11.54
N LEU A 95 -11.00 15.55 12.21
CA LEU A 95 -11.45 14.22 11.82
C LEU A 95 -12.03 14.22 10.41
N LYS A 96 -12.92 15.17 10.09
CA LYS A 96 -13.50 15.32 8.74
C LYS A 96 -12.44 15.61 7.70
N LEU A 97 -11.49 16.50 7.99
CA LEU A 97 -10.38 16.81 7.10
C LEU A 97 -9.53 15.58 6.80
N ALA A 98 -9.19 14.78 7.82
CA ALA A 98 -8.42 13.55 7.65
C ALA A 98 -9.15 12.51 6.79
N ILE A 99 -10.47 12.36 6.99
CA ILE A 99 -11.31 11.45 6.19
C ILE A 99 -11.37 11.91 4.74
N THR A 100 -11.62 13.19 4.48
CA THR A 100 -11.63 13.74 3.12
C THR A 100 -10.28 13.55 2.43
N ALA A 101 -9.17 13.80 3.12
CA ALA A 101 -7.83 13.55 2.60
C ALA A 101 -7.57 12.07 2.27
N TYR A 102 -8.17 11.14 3.03
CA TYR A 102 -8.13 9.71 2.68
C TYR A 102 -8.95 9.40 1.42
N GLN A 103 -10.18 9.91 1.31
CA GLN A 103 -11.02 9.69 0.13
C GLN A 103 -10.38 10.25 -1.14
N ASN A 104 -9.79 11.44 -1.06
CA ASN A 104 -9.08 12.07 -2.18
C ASN A 104 -7.85 11.28 -2.64
N ARG A 105 -7.18 10.55 -1.75
CA ARG A 105 -6.05 9.68 -2.13
C ARG A 105 -6.51 8.37 -2.77
N LYS A 106 -7.70 7.90 -2.40
CA LYS A 106 -8.26 6.61 -2.83
C LYS A 106 -8.82 6.68 -4.26
N ASN A 107 -9.41 7.82 -4.62
CA ASN A 107 -9.90 8.13 -5.96
C ASN A 107 -8.73 8.36 -6.92
#